data_AF-A0A7V9TXV6-F1
#
_entry.id   AF-A0A7V9TXV6-F1
#
_cell.length_a   1.000
_cell.length_b   1.000
_cell.length_c   1.000
_cell.angle_alpha   90.00
_cell.angle_beta   90.00
_cell.angle_gamma   90.00
#
_symmetry.space_group_name_H-M   'P 1'
#
loop_
_entity.id
_entity.type
_entity.pdbx_description
1 polymer ?
#
loop_
_entity_poly.entity_id
_entity_poly.type
_entity_poly.pdbx_seq_one_letter_code
_entity_poly.pdbx_strand_id
1 'polypeptide(L)'
;MKPGAYPVGPGVVRPPHIHFDIAGKNDRLVTQMYFPDEPLNEKDSSFKGLGSDKDAAIGRVLPPTKELESDSLIVAWDIVLERG
;
A
#
# COMPACT_ATOMS: atom_id res chain seq x y z
N MET A 1 13.59 -1.06 -0.96
CA MET A 1 13.43 0.07 -1.90
C MET A 1 11.96 0.29 -2.19
N LYS A 2 11.48 1.55 -2.21
CA LYS A 2 10.11 1.90 -2.61
C LYS A 2 9.94 1.68 -4.13
N PRO A 3 8.88 1.01 -4.60
CA PRO A 3 8.62 0.83 -6.02
C PRO A 3 8.26 2.16 -6.69
N GLY A 4 8.56 2.28 -7.99
CA GLY A 4 8.14 3.41 -8.80
C GLY A 4 6.70 3.26 -9.31
N ALA A 5 6.10 4.38 -9.71
CA ALA A 5 4.87 4.38 -10.50
C ALA A 5 5.12 3.72 -11.86
N TYR A 6 4.10 3.06 -12.44
CA TYR A 6 4.26 2.37 -13.73
C TYR A 6 3.01 2.47 -14.61
N PRO A 7 3.18 2.54 -15.95
CA PRO A 7 2.06 2.60 -16.88
C PRO A 7 1.39 1.23 -17.03
N VAL A 8 0.07 1.23 -17.18
CA VAL A 8 -0.74 0.02 -17.47
C VAL A 8 -1.58 0.14 -18.74
N GLY A 9 -1.50 1.29 -19.41
CA GLY A 9 -2.20 1.56 -20.66
C GLY A 9 -2.04 3.02 -21.07
N PRO A 10 -2.61 3.43 -22.22
CA PRO A 10 -2.52 4.80 -22.70
C PRO A 10 -3.06 5.80 -21.66
N GLY A 11 -2.18 6.65 -21.13
CA GLY A 11 -2.56 7.68 -20.15
C GLY A 11 -2.89 7.16 -18.73
N VAL A 12 -2.71 5.86 -18.46
CA VAL A 12 -3.01 5.27 -17.14
C VAL A 12 -1.71 4.84 -16.47
N VAL A 13 -1.42 5.44 -15.32
CA VAL A 13 -0.24 5.16 -14.50
C VAL A 13 -0.71 4.76 -13.10
N ARG A 14 -0.24 3.60 -12.63
CA ARG A 14 -0.50 3.12 -11.27
C ARG A 14 0.43 3.83 -10.28
N PRO A 15 -0.04 4.21 -9.09
CA PRO A 15 0.81 4.79 -8.04
C PRO A 15 1.84 3.76 -7.55
N PRO A 16 2.90 4.18 -6.84
CA PRO A 16 3.71 3.28 -6.03
C PRO A 16 2.82 2.44 -5.09
N HIS A 17 2.94 1.12 -5.16
CA HIS A 17 2.24 0.20 -4.28
C HIS A 17 2.98 -1.12 -4.13
N ILE A 18 2.65 -1.88 -3.08
CA ILE A 18 3.15 -3.24 -2.86
C ILE A 18 1.96 -4.20 -2.83
N HIS A 19 2.00 -5.25 -3.64
CA HIS A 19 1.00 -6.32 -3.61
C HIS A 19 1.23 -7.26 -2.43
N PHE A 20 0.14 -7.69 -1.81
CA PHE A 20 0.15 -8.67 -0.74
C PHE A 20 -0.86 -9.78 -1.06
N ASP A 21 -0.47 -10.99 -0.67
CA ASP A 21 -1.28 -12.19 -0.74
C ASP A 21 -1.17 -12.88 0.62
N ILE A 22 -2.24 -12.76 1.42
CA ILE A 22 -2.26 -13.18 2.82
C ILE A 22 -3.24 -14.34 2.98
N ALA A 23 -2.76 -15.48 3.46
CA ALA A 23 -3.60 -16.58 3.90
C ALA A 23 -3.96 -16.37 5.38
N GLY A 24 -5.26 -16.23 5.67
CA GLY A 24 -5.79 -16.30 7.01
C GLY A 24 -6.17 -17.73 7.40
N LYS A 25 -6.84 -17.87 8.54
CA LYS A 25 -7.27 -19.19 9.03
C LYS A 25 -8.42 -19.76 8.21
N ASN A 26 -9.38 -18.90 7.83
CA ASN A 26 -10.58 -19.28 7.08
C ASN A 26 -10.72 -18.54 5.73
N ASP A 27 -9.91 -17.50 5.50
CA ASP A 27 -9.98 -16.60 4.36
C ASP A 27 -8.61 -16.41 3.69
N ARG A 28 -8.62 -15.77 2.52
CA ARG A 28 -7.41 -15.32 1.81
C ARG A 28 -7.68 -13.93 1.28
N LEU A 29 -6.76 -13.01 1.55
CA LEU A 29 -6.83 -11.63 1.12
C LEU A 29 -5.70 -11.34 0.12
N VAL A 30 -6.07 -11.06 -1.13
CA VAL A 30 -5.16 -10.47 -2.12
C VAL A 30 -5.47 -8.98 -2.20
N THR A 31 -4.48 -8.15 -1.89
CA THR A 31 -4.66 -6.70 -1.77
C THR A 31 -3.37 -5.96 -2.12
N GLN A 32 -3.36 -4.64 -2.00
CA GLN A 32 -2.18 -3.81 -2.18
C GLN A 32 -2.13 -2.66 -1.18
N MET A 33 -0.93 -2.40 -0.65
CA MET A 33 -0.62 -1.23 0.17
C MET A 33 -0.19 -0.06 -0.71
N TYR A 34 -0.71 1.13 -0.43
CA TYR A 34 -0.31 2.40 -1.06
C TYR A 34 0.61 3.19 -0.13
N PHE A 35 1.48 4.01 -0.72
CA PHE A 35 2.31 4.94 0.05
C PHE A 35 1.54 6.23 0.35
N PRO A 36 1.78 6.87 1.51
CA PRO A 36 1.14 8.13 1.84
C PRO A 36 1.64 9.26 0.93
N ASP A 37 0.81 10.30 0.80
CA ASP A 37 1.11 11.54 0.06
C ASP A 37 1.43 11.36 -1.43
N GLU A 38 1.05 10.22 -2.03
CA GLU A 38 1.22 9.96 -3.45
C GLU A 38 0.10 10.61 -4.29
N PRO A 39 0.40 11.58 -5.17
CA PRO A 39 -0.62 12.28 -5.97
C PRO A 39 -1.39 11.37 -6.94
N LEU A 40 -0.81 10.20 -7.27
CA LEU A 40 -1.42 9.23 -8.16
C LEU A 40 -2.48 8.36 -7.47
N ASN A 41 -2.51 8.29 -6.13
CA ASN A 41 -3.52 7.50 -5.41
C ASN A 41 -4.94 7.96 -5.77
N GLU A 42 -5.20 9.27 -5.75
CA GLU A 42 -6.52 9.83 -6.10
C GLU A 42 -6.86 9.78 -7.60
N LYS A 43 -5.95 9.30 -8.45
CA LYS A 43 -6.22 9.06 -9.87
C LYS A 43 -6.46 7.58 -10.15
N ASP A 44 -5.97 6.70 -9.29
CA ASP A 44 -6.02 5.25 -9.45
C ASP A 44 -7.42 4.69 -9.27
N SER A 45 -7.89 3.87 -10.23
CA SER A 45 -9.21 3.26 -10.16
C SER A 45 -9.29 2.16 -9.10
N SER A 46 -8.21 1.41 -8.86
CA SER A 46 -8.17 0.39 -7.80
C SER A 46 -8.23 1.04 -6.41
N PHE A 47 -7.48 2.12 -6.19
CA PHE A 47 -7.57 2.91 -4.95
C PHE A 47 -8.96 3.51 -4.75
N LYS A 48 -9.55 4.09 -5.80
CA LYS A 48 -10.94 4.59 -5.77
C LYS A 48 -11.96 3.52 -5.43
N GLY A 49 -11.76 2.30 -5.95
CA GLY A 49 -12.64 1.15 -5.73
C GLY A 49 -12.76 0.72 -4.27
N LEU A 50 -11.80 1.11 -3.40
CA LEU A 50 -11.85 0.82 -1.96
C LEU A 50 -12.92 1.63 -1.21
N GLY A 51 -13.48 2.69 -1.80
CA GLY A 51 -14.56 3.46 -1.17
C GLY A 51 -14.15 4.09 0.17
N SER A 52 -14.88 3.77 1.24
CA SER A 52 -14.58 4.25 2.61
C SER A 52 -13.32 3.65 3.21
N ASP A 53 -12.82 2.54 2.65
CA ASP A 53 -11.72 1.77 3.25
C ASP A 53 -10.34 2.19 2.74
N LYS A 54 -10.27 3.27 1.94
CA LYS A 54 -9.04 3.80 1.36
C LYS A 54 -7.94 4.06 2.39
N ASP A 55 -8.31 4.67 3.52
CA ASP A 55 -7.35 5.02 4.56
C ASP A 55 -6.69 3.78 5.16
N ALA A 56 -7.41 2.65 5.20
CA ALA A 56 -6.87 1.38 5.67
C ALA A 56 -5.85 0.76 4.70
N ALA A 57 -5.78 1.21 3.45
CA ALA A 57 -4.79 0.73 2.46
C ALA A 57 -3.53 1.60 2.38
N ILE A 58 -3.45 2.72 3.13
CA ILE A 58 -2.30 3.62 3.14
C ILE A 58 -1.34 3.25 4.28
N GLY A 59 -0.08 3.00 3.94
CA GLY A 59 0.98 2.78 4.93
C GLY A 59 1.34 4.08 5.68
N ARG A 60 1.76 3.95 6.94
CA ARG A 60 2.23 5.07 7.78
C ARG A 60 3.74 5.14 7.75
N VAL A 61 4.31 6.30 7.41
CA VAL A 61 5.76 6.52 7.46
C VAL A 61 6.19 6.75 8.90
N LEU A 62 7.20 6.00 9.33
CA LEU A 62 7.86 6.11 10.62
C LEU A 62 9.35 6.43 10.41
N PRO A 63 9.99 7.15 11.36
CA PRO A 63 11.42 7.37 11.33
C PRO A 63 12.20 6.04 11.44
N PRO A 64 13.44 5.98 10.94
CA PRO A 64 14.28 4.80 11.10
C PRO A 64 14.58 4.53 12.58
N THR A 65 14.74 3.26 12.93
CA THR A 65 15.27 2.86 14.24
C THR A 65 16.79 3.06 14.27
N LYS A 66 17.40 3.00 15.46
CA LYS A 66 18.87 3.10 15.61
C LYS A 66 19.65 1.98 14.90
N GLU A 67 18.96 0.92 14.49
CA GLU A 67 19.51 -0.26 13.81
C GLU A 67 19.47 -0.14 12.28
N LEU A 68 18.77 0.87 11.77
CA LEU A 68 18.66 1.14 10.33
C LEU A 68 19.57 2.31 9.93
N GLU A 69 19.93 2.34 8.64
CA GLU A 69 20.64 3.47 8.05
C GLU A 69 19.85 4.77 8.26
N SER A 70 20.59 5.86 8.52
CA SER A 70 19.99 7.13 8.95
C SER A 70 19.06 7.78 7.89
N ASP A 71 19.20 7.42 6.63
CA ASP A 71 18.40 7.89 5.49
C ASP A 71 17.26 6.93 5.11
N SER A 72 17.13 5.80 5.81
CA SER A 72 16.04 4.85 5.60
C SER A 72 14.74 5.34 6.24
N LEU A 73 13.62 4.89 5.68
CA LEU A 73 12.28 5.11 6.24
C LEU A 73 11.61 3.76 6.48
N ILE A 74 10.77 3.71 7.51
CA ILE A 74 9.88 2.57 7.76
C ILE A 74 8.50 2.95 7.25
N VAL A 75 7.84 2.00 6.58
CA VAL A 75 6.41 2.10 6.27
C VAL A 75 5.69 0.99 7.02
N ALA A 76 4.92 1.37 8.04
CA ALA A 76 4.11 0.46 8.84
C ALA A 76 2.70 0.39 8.26
N TRP A 77 2.20 -0.81 8.04
CA TRP A 77 0.86 -1.03 7.52
C TRP A 77 0.26 -2.28 8.17
N ASP A 78 -0.96 -2.12 8.70
CA ASP A 78 -1.64 -3.14 9.49
C ASP A 78 -2.73 -3.81 8.63
N ILE A 79 -2.80 -5.14 8.64
CA ILE A 79 -3.79 -5.92 7.90
C ILE A 79 -4.72 -6.60 8.90
N VAL A 80 -6.02 -6.40 8.69
CA VAL A 80 -7.07 -7.05 9.49
C VAL A 80 -7.76 -8.11 8.62
N LEU A 81 -7.83 -9.34 9.13
CA LEU A 81 -8.50 -10.48 8.48
C LEU A 81 -9.77 -10.85 9.24
N GLU A 82 -10.65 -11.62 8.60
CA GLU A 82 -11.83 -12.12 9.30
C GLU A 82 -11.44 -13.04 10.47
N ARG A 83 -12.23 -13.00 11.54
CA ARG A 83 -11.97 -13.82 12.72
C ARG A 83 -12.27 -15.28 12.37
N GLY A 84 -11.23 -16.11 12.38
CA GLY A 84 -11.36 -17.53 12.08
C GLY A 84 -11.78 -18.43 13.23
#